data_AF-A0A516SKS3-F1
#
_entry.id   AF-A0A516SKS3-F1
#
_cell.length_a   1.000
_cell.length_b   1.000
_cell.length_c   1.000
_cell.angle_alpha   90.00
_cell.angle_beta   90.00
_cell.angle_gamma   90.00
#
_symmetry.space_group_name_H-M   'P 1'
#
loop_
_entity.id
_entity.type
_entity.pdbx_description
1 polymer ?
#
loop_
_entity_poly.entity_id
_entity_poly.type
_entity_poly.pdbx_seq_one_letter_code
_entity_poly.pdbx_strand_id
1 'polypeptide(L)'
;MKLKSILVLWPSFLVAGLVNSLFFTLFDPLELMSGGEPIFESRVLAYSVGFFVCWLFAGLSSGMTLFFERDSEQVNRYCPVDYGKPHGGHPGNVA
;
A
#
# COMPACT_ATOMS: atom_id res chain seq x y z
N MET A 1 5.25 -11.46 0.31
CA MET A 1 4.40 -10.26 0.23
C MET A 1 4.92 -9.09 1.09
N LYS A 2 5.45 -9.32 2.31
CA LYS A 2 5.84 -8.25 3.25
C LYS A 2 6.97 -7.31 2.79
N LEU A 3 7.95 -7.79 2.01
CA LEU A 3 9.09 -6.95 1.56
C LEU A 3 8.76 -5.97 0.44
N LYS A 4 7.72 -6.22 -0.38
CA LYS A 4 7.35 -5.30 -1.47
C LYS A 4 6.66 -4.03 -0.94
N SER A 5 5.95 -4.16 0.18
CA SER A 5 5.20 -3.05 0.78
C SER A 5 6.11 -1.94 1.30
N ILE A 6 7.22 -2.28 1.97
CA ILE A 6 8.17 -1.26 2.49
C ILE A 6 8.82 -0.46 1.34
N LEU A 7 9.06 -1.12 0.20
CA LEU A 7 9.59 -0.52 -1.03
C LEU A 7 8.65 0.50 -1.65
N VAL A 8 7.35 0.45 -1.33
CA VAL A 8 6.35 1.39 -1.79
C VAL A 8 6.01 2.44 -0.72
N LEU A 9 5.91 2.03 0.56
CA LEU A 9 5.63 2.95 1.67
C LEU A 9 6.72 4.02 1.81
N TRP A 10 7.98 3.69 1.54
CA TRP A 10 9.10 4.61 1.65
C TRP A 10 9.09 5.74 0.60
N PRO A 11 9.04 5.48 -0.72
CA PRO A 11 8.97 6.54 -1.72
C PRO A 11 7.63 7.29 -1.70
N SER A 12 6.51 6.63 -1.36
CA SER A 12 5.22 7.32 -1.21
C SER A 12 5.23 8.34 -0.07
N PHE A 13 5.99 8.10 1.00
CA PHE A 13 6.23 9.09 2.06
C PHE A 13 6.89 10.37 1.54
N LEU A 14 7.92 10.25 0.69
CA LEU A 14 8.61 11.41 0.10
C LEU A 14 7.70 12.20 -0.84
N VAL A 15 6.98 11.51 -1.74
CA VAL A 15 6.05 12.16 -2.68
C VAL A 15 4.90 12.83 -1.93
N ALA A 16 4.35 12.17 -0.90
CA ALA A 16 3.31 12.74 -0.07
C ALA A 16 3.77 14.01 0.66
N GLY A 17 4.98 14.02 1.20
CA GLY A 17 5.56 15.23 1.80
C GLY A 17 5.68 16.40 0.81
N LEU A 18 6.07 16.11 -0.43
CA LEU A 18 6.22 17.08 -1.51
C LEU A 18 4.86 17.67 -1.95
N VAL A 19 3.88 16.80 -2.22
CA VAL A 19 2.52 17.20 -2.61
C VAL A 19 1.82 17.95 -1.48
N ASN A 20 1.97 17.49 -0.24
CA ASN A 20 1.40 18.16 0.93
C ASN A 20 1.97 19.56 1.13
N SER A 21 3.29 19.72 0.99
CA SER A 21 3.95 21.03 1.10
C SER A 21 3.46 21.98 0.00
N LEU A 22 3.30 21.46 -1.22
CA LEU A 22 2.78 22.23 -2.35
C LEU A 22 1.31 22.61 -2.15
N PHE A 23 0.48 21.67 -1.67
CA PHE A 23 -0.93 21.89 -1.39
C PHE A 23 -1.12 22.98 -0.36
N PHE A 24 -0.41 22.95 0.77
CA PHE A 24 -0.52 24.00 1.79
C PHE A 24 0.18 25.31 1.44
N THR A 25 1.06 25.31 0.43
CA THR A 25 1.58 26.56 -0.16
C THR A 25 0.52 27.21 -1.04
N LEU A 26 -0.35 26.42 -1.68
CA LEU A 26 -1.41 26.90 -2.56
C LEU A 26 -2.73 27.18 -1.83
N PHE A 27 -3.02 26.41 -0.79
CA PHE A 27 -4.22 26.51 0.05
C PHE A 27 -3.79 26.91 1.46
N ASP A 28 -4.05 28.18 1.83
CA ASP A 28 -3.74 28.65 3.17
C ASP A 28 -4.68 27.96 4.19
N PRO A 29 -4.15 27.22 5.17
CA PRO A 29 -4.96 26.56 6.18
C PRO A 29 -5.75 27.53 7.07
N LEU A 30 -5.38 28.82 7.14
CA LEU A 30 -6.14 29.85 7.87
C LEU A 30 -7.37 30.35 7.11
N GLU A 31 -7.38 30.25 5.79
CA GLU A 31 -8.54 30.65 4.97
C GLU A 31 -9.68 29.61 5.03
N LEU A 32 -9.39 28.40 5.57
CA LEU A 32 -10.38 27.36 5.82
C LEU A 32 -11.22 27.70 7.08
N MET A 33 -12.09 28.69 6.96
CA MET A 33 -13.08 29.05 7.97
C MET A 33 -14.39 28.29 7.71
N SER A 34 -14.79 27.41 8.63
CA SER A 34 -16.10 26.75 8.57
C SER A 34 -17.03 27.45 9.55
N GLY A 35 -17.91 28.31 9.03
CA GLY A 35 -18.97 28.92 9.85
C GLY A 35 -18.49 30.01 10.84
N GLY A 36 -17.32 30.60 10.61
CA GLY A 36 -16.79 31.69 11.43
C GLY A 36 -15.69 31.29 12.42
N GLU A 37 -15.50 29.99 12.66
CA GLU A 37 -14.43 29.44 13.47
C GLU A 37 -13.39 28.72 12.60
N PRO A 38 -12.09 28.78 12.97
CA PRO A 38 -11.04 28.08 12.26
C PRO A 38 -11.27 26.56 12.34
N ILE A 39 -11.28 25.87 11.20
CA ILE A 39 -11.45 24.40 11.14
C ILE A 39 -10.34 23.67 11.91
N PHE A 40 -9.16 24.27 11.96
CA PHE A 40 -8.03 23.79 12.74
C PHE A 40 -7.68 24.81 13.80
N GLU A 41 -7.79 24.43 15.08
CA GLU A 41 -7.32 25.25 16.22
C GLU A 41 -5.81 25.55 16.13
N SER A 42 -5.03 24.71 15.43
CA SER A 42 -3.60 24.88 15.27
C SER A 42 -3.14 24.53 13.86
N ARG A 43 -2.27 25.38 13.30
CA ARG A 43 -1.60 25.15 12.00
C ARG A 43 -0.87 23.81 11.96
N VAL A 44 -0.30 23.40 13.09
CA VAL A 44 0.42 22.12 13.22
C VAL A 44 -0.52 20.93 12.95
N LEU A 45 -1.76 21.02 13.41
CA LEU A 45 -2.79 20.00 13.23
C LEU A 45 -3.20 19.89 11.76
N ALA A 46 -3.41 21.03 11.09
CA ALA A 46 -3.69 21.08 9.66
C ALA A 46 -2.58 20.41 8.83
N TYR A 47 -1.32 20.78 9.08
CA TYR A 47 -0.17 20.22 8.35
C TYR A 47 -0.02 18.71 8.57
N SER A 48 -0.22 18.23 9.80
CA SER A 48 -0.10 16.82 10.14
C SER A 48 -1.19 15.99 9.47
N VAL A 49 -2.44 16.45 9.51
CA VAL A 49 -3.58 15.76 8.89
C VAL A 49 -3.40 15.69 7.37
N GLY A 50 -3.06 16.81 6.72
CA GLY A 50 -2.81 16.82 5.28
C GLY A 50 -1.69 15.86 4.87
N PHE A 51 -0.62 15.78 5.68
CA PHE A 51 0.47 14.85 5.47
C PHE A 51 -0.03 13.40 5.50
N PHE A 52 -0.81 13.01 6.51
CA PHE A 52 -1.34 11.66 6.64
C PHE A 52 -2.31 11.30 5.51
N VAL A 53 -3.18 12.22 5.10
CA VAL A 53 -4.12 12.00 3.98
C VAL A 53 -3.37 11.79 2.68
N CYS A 54 -2.42 12.68 2.35
CA CYS A 54 -1.60 12.54 1.15
C CYS A 54 -0.77 11.25 1.16
N TRP A 55 -0.21 10.90 2.32
CA TRP A 55 0.58 9.68 2.49
C TRP A 55 -0.25 8.42 2.31
N LEU A 56 -1.44 8.36 2.92
CA LEU A 56 -2.37 7.25 2.73
C LEU A 56 -2.79 7.13 1.27
N PHE A 57 -3.09 8.24 0.59
CA PHE A 57 -3.54 8.21 -0.81
C PHE A 57 -2.43 7.74 -1.77
N ALA A 58 -1.20 8.25 -1.60
CA ALA A 58 -0.04 7.83 -2.37
C ALA A 58 0.34 6.36 -2.11
N GLY A 59 0.29 5.94 -0.84
CA GLY A 59 0.50 4.57 -0.41
C GLY A 59 -0.57 3.62 -0.96
N LEU A 60 -1.85 4.03 -0.94
CA LEU A 60 -2.96 3.26 -1.50
C LEU A 60 -2.80 3.07 -3.00
N SER A 61 -2.52 4.15 -3.74
CA SER A 61 -2.35 4.12 -5.19
C SER A 61 -1.24 3.13 -5.61
N SER A 62 -0.07 3.26 -5.00
CA SER A 62 1.06 2.38 -5.30
C SER A 62 0.84 0.94 -4.79
N GLY A 63 0.15 0.78 -3.65
CA GLY A 63 -0.26 -0.51 -3.12
C GLY A 63 -1.28 -1.23 -4.01
N MET A 64 -2.22 -0.49 -4.61
CA MET A 64 -3.16 -0.99 -5.62
C MET A 64 -2.44 -1.43 -6.89
N THR A 65 -1.48 -0.65 -7.38
CA THR A 65 -0.66 -1.04 -8.54
C THR A 65 0.06 -2.36 -8.27
N LEU A 66 0.72 -2.50 -7.12
CA LEU A 66 1.36 -3.77 -6.73
C LEU A 66 0.37 -4.93 -6.51
N PHE A 67 -0.87 -4.62 -6.14
CA PHE A 67 -1.93 -5.62 -6.01
C PHE A 67 -2.37 -6.15 -7.38
N PHE A 68 -2.47 -5.27 -8.37
CA PHE A 68 -2.78 -5.65 -9.75
C PHE A 68 -1.60 -6.29 -10.49
N GLU A 69 -0.38 -5.82 -10.26
CA GLU A 69 0.86 -6.38 -10.81
C GLU A 69 1.29 -7.69 -10.11
N ARG A 70 0.40 -8.30 -9.31
CA ARG A 70 0.56 -9.65 -8.79
C ARG A 70 0.63 -10.63 -9.97
N ASP A 71 1.87 -10.97 -10.30
CA ASP A 71 2.23 -11.85 -11.39
C ASP A 71 1.56 -13.25 -11.28
N SER A 72 1.01 -13.71 -12.41
CA SER A 72 0.32 -15.00 -12.52
C SER A 72 1.23 -16.20 -12.26
N GLU A 73 2.55 -16.08 -12.43
CA GLU A 73 3.53 -17.14 -12.15
C GLU A 73 3.66 -17.39 -10.63
N GLN A 74 3.35 -16.40 -9.78
CA GLN A 74 3.31 -16.57 -8.33
C GLN A 74 2.02 -17.27 -7.86
N VAL A 75 0.89 -17.02 -8.54
CA VAL A 75 -0.40 -17.68 -8.29
C VAL A 75 -0.43 -19.08 -8.90
N ASN A 76 0.08 -19.20 -10.11
CA ASN A 76 0.14 -20.42 -10.91
C ASN A 76 1.41 -21.22 -10.60
N ARG A 77 2.02 -21.00 -9.44
CA ARG A 77 3.07 -21.86 -8.88
C ARG A 77 2.45 -23.17 -8.39
N TYR A 78 1.69 -23.81 -9.28
CA TYR A 78 1.36 -25.21 -9.20
C TYR A 78 2.66 -25.95 -9.49
N CYS A 79 3.14 -26.77 -8.55
CA CYS A 79 4.05 -27.83 -8.95
C CYS A 79 3.30 -28.66 -10.01
N PRO A 80 3.82 -28.79 -11.25
CA PRO A 80 3.23 -29.73 -12.18
C PRO A 80 3.26 -31.10 -11.49
N VAL A 81 2.07 -31.67 -11.28
CA VAL A 81 1.94 -33.01 -10.71
C VAL A 81 2.57 -33.96 -11.72
N ASP A 82 3.66 -34.59 -11.31
CA ASP A 82 4.40 -35.54 -12.13
C ASP A 82 3.64 -36.88 -12.16
N TYR A 83 2.67 -36.98 -13.07
CA TYR A 83 1.87 -38.20 -13.29
C TYR A 83 2.70 -39.39 -13.80
N GLY A 84 3.98 -39.16 -14.16
CA GLY A 84 4.90 -40.19 -14.64
C GLY A 84 5.62 -40.95 -13.52
N LYS A 85 5.59 -40.48 -12.27
CA LYS A 85 6.15 -41.22 -11.15
C LYS A 85 5.13 -42.24 -10.65
N PRO A 86 5.41 -43.56 -10.74
CA PRO A 86 4.57 -44.55 -10.08
C PRO A 86 4.58 -44.24 -8.58
N HIS A 87 3.39 -44.03 -8.01
CA HIS A 87 3.24 -43.89 -6.56
C HIS A 87 3.77 -45.17 -5.93
N GLY A 88 4.91 -45.06 -5.25
CA GLY A 88 5.54 -46.19 -4.57
C GLY A 88 4.51 -46.93 -3.74
N GLY A 89 4.41 -48.24 -3.97
CA GLY A 89 3.42 -49.11 -3.37
C GLY A 89 3.32 -48.92 -1.86
N HIS A 90 2.08 -48.82 -1.40
CA HIS A 90 1.73 -48.91 0.01
C HIS A 90 2.31 -50.21 0.60
N PRO A 91 3.18 -50.17 1.64
CA PRO A 91 3.66 -51.38 2.29
C PRO A 91 2.53 -51.91 3.18
N GLY A 92 1.64 -52.71 2.61
CA GLY A 92 0.48 -53.20 3.33
C GLY A 92 -0.27 -54.28 2.58
N ASN A 93 0.36 -55.44 2.40
CA ASN A 93 -0.24 -56.78 2.53
C ASN A 93 0.63 -57.81 1.82
N VAL A 94 1.55 -58.41 2.58
CA VAL A 94 1.98 -59.79 2.38
C VAL A 94 1.66 -60.53 3.67
N ALA A 95 0.50 -61.17 3.69
CA ALA A 95 0.07 -62.15 4.67
C ALA A 95 -0.38 -63.40 3.91
#